data_AF-A0A2P6U4G0-F1
#
_entry.id   AF-A0A2P6U4G0-F1
#
_cell.length_a   1.000
_cell.length_b   1.000
_cell.length_c   1.000
_cell.angle_alpha   90.00
_cell.angle_beta   90.00
_cell.angle_gamma   90.00
#
_symmetry.space_group_name_H-M   'P 1'
#
loop_
_entity.id
_entity.type
_entity.pdbx_description
1 polymer ?
#
loop_
_entity_poly.entity_id
_entity_poly.type
_entity_poly.pdbx_seq_one_letter_code
_entity_poly.pdbx_strand_id
1 'polypeptide(L)'
;MDAPGVSVPTAAAAAAALLAAAAVAWQQLRKRTSAPPVEYPGISGLIRPAQAATAAELDPEYKMALARTRQATAIHRAIGFLNTGERARAHVEVRRALHQNSVCRAPLLNTQHSKGELMELYRLHLQQSDMPTDFGTLLQLRALLDLDFEDAEFIEKEMAQGSTFSI
;
A
#
# COMPACT_ATOMS: atom_id res chain seq x y z
N MET A 1 -63.52 15.85 -30.33
CA MET A 1 -62.06 15.97 -30.53
C MET A 1 -61.46 16.02 -29.15
N ASP A 2 -60.92 14.91 -28.65
CA ASP A 2 -60.14 14.89 -27.41
C ASP A 2 -58.95 13.94 -27.59
N ALA A 3 -57.77 14.42 -27.21
CA ALA A 3 -56.46 13.90 -27.56
C ALA A 3 -56.05 12.66 -26.75
N PRO A 4 -55.18 11.78 -27.30
CA PRO A 4 -54.63 10.64 -26.57
C PRO A 4 -53.63 11.10 -25.49
N GLY A 5 -53.82 10.59 -24.26
CA GLY A 5 -52.91 10.79 -23.14
C GLY A 5 -51.52 10.22 -23.44
N VAL A 6 -50.54 11.10 -23.56
CA VAL A 6 -49.12 10.74 -23.67
C VAL A 6 -48.63 10.35 -22.28
N SER A 7 -48.46 9.05 -22.05
CA SER A 7 -47.79 8.52 -20.87
C SER A 7 -46.32 8.94 -20.88
N VAL A 8 -45.94 9.86 -19.99
CA VAL A 8 -44.56 10.23 -19.75
C VAL A 8 -43.81 9.00 -19.20
N PRO A 9 -42.70 8.56 -19.82
CA PRO A 9 -41.89 7.49 -19.25
C PRO A 9 -41.32 7.99 -17.92
N THR A 10 -41.73 7.35 -16.83
CA THR A 10 -41.26 7.63 -15.47
C THR A 10 -39.73 7.56 -15.42
N ALA A 11 -39.11 8.47 -14.68
CA ALA A 11 -37.65 8.59 -14.54
C ALA A 11 -36.94 7.25 -14.16
N ALA A 12 -37.67 6.33 -13.54
CA ALA A 12 -37.22 4.97 -13.25
C ALA A 12 -36.88 4.15 -14.51
N ALA A 13 -37.64 4.29 -15.60
CA ALA A 13 -37.39 3.59 -16.85
C ALA A 13 -36.12 4.11 -17.57
N ALA A 14 -35.88 5.42 -17.50
CA ALA A 14 -34.67 6.03 -18.02
C ALA A 14 -33.42 5.63 -17.22
N ALA A 15 -33.53 5.56 -15.89
CA ALA A 15 -32.45 5.09 -15.02
C ALA A 15 -32.12 3.60 -15.24
N ALA A 16 -33.14 2.75 -15.44
CA ALA A 16 -32.93 1.34 -15.77
C ALA A 16 -32.26 1.15 -17.13
N ALA A 17 -32.63 1.96 -18.14
CA ALA A 17 -32.00 1.93 -19.46
C ALA A 17 -30.53 2.39 -19.41
N LEU A 18 -30.20 3.40 -18.60
CA LEU A 18 -28.82 3.87 -18.41
C LEU A 18 -27.96 2.84 -17.69
N LEU A 19 -28.49 2.16 -16.66
CA LEU A 19 -27.78 1.08 -15.98
C LEU A 19 -27.56 -0.14 -16.88
N ALA A 20 -28.54 -0.49 -17.71
CA ALA A 20 -28.40 -1.57 -18.69
C ALA A 20 -27.36 -1.22 -19.77
N ALA A 21 -27.35 0.01 -20.27
CA ALA A 21 -26.34 0.48 -21.22
C ALA A 21 -24.93 0.50 -20.62
N ALA A 22 -24.79 0.93 -19.36
CA ALA A 22 -23.52 0.90 -18.64
C ALA A 22 -23.02 -0.54 -18.43
N ALA A 23 -23.89 -1.49 -18.08
CA ALA A 23 -23.53 -2.89 -17.92
C ALA A 23 -23.04 -3.51 -19.24
N VAL A 24 -23.71 -3.21 -20.36
CA VAL A 24 -23.29 -3.67 -21.70
C VAL A 24 -21.97 -3.03 -22.11
N ALA A 25 -21.74 -1.75 -21.83
CA ALA A 25 -20.48 -1.07 -22.10
C ALA A 25 -19.32 -1.67 -21.29
N TRP A 26 -19.53 -1.99 -20.01
CA TRP A 26 -18.55 -2.69 -19.17
C TRP A 26 -18.24 -4.10 -19.68
N GLN A 27 -19.25 -4.82 -20.16
CA GLN A 27 -19.08 -6.16 -20.72
C GLN A 27 -18.33 -6.14 -22.07
N GLN A 28 -18.58 -5.14 -22.91
CA GLN A 28 -17.86 -4.89 -24.17
C GLN A 28 -16.40 -4.48 -23.91
N LEU A 29 -16.14 -3.66 -22.89
CA LEU A 29 -14.79 -3.28 -22.49
C LEU A 29 -14.00 -4.49 -21.98
N ARG A 30 -14.62 -5.35 -21.16
CA ARG A 30 -14.02 -6.62 -20.72
C ARG A 30 -13.66 -7.54 -21.88
N LYS A 31 -14.55 -7.64 -22.89
CA LYS A 31 -14.31 -8.43 -24.11
C LYS A 31 -13.18 -7.86 -24.98
N ARG A 32 -12.99 -6.54 -25.00
CA ARG A 32 -11.86 -5.90 -25.68
C ARG A 32 -10.54 -6.07 -24.94
N THR A 33 -10.56 -6.10 -23.61
CA THR A 33 -9.35 -6.33 -22.79
C THR A 33 -8.99 -7.81 -22.64
N SER A 34 -9.90 -8.73 -22.95
CA SER A 34 -9.61 -10.15 -23.10
C SER A 34 -9.15 -10.46 -24.51
N ALA A 35 -8.03 -9.89 -24.92
CA ALA A 35 -7.28 -10.47 -26.03
C ALA A 35 -6.80 -11.87 -25.56
N PRO A 36 -7.11 -12.97 -26.28
CA PRO A 36 -6.44 -14.22 -26.01
C PRO A 36 -4.92 -14.00 -26.18
N PRO A 37 -4.07 -14.65 -25.36
CA PRO A 37 -2.64 -14.61 -25.62
C PRO A 37 -2.43 -15.13 -27.04
N VAL A 38 -1.92 -14.29 -27.92
CA VAL A 38 -1.45 -14.73 -29.23
C VAL A 38 -0.22 -15.58 -28.93
N GLU A 39 -0.43 -16.88 -28.79
CA GLU A 39 0.64 -17.85 -28.78
C GLU A 39 1.29 -17.82 -30.16
N TYR A 40 2.42 -17.12 -30.26
CA TYR A 40 3.31 -17.25 -31.40
C TYR A 40 4.04 -18.60 -31.25
N PRO A 41 3.76 -19.60 -32.11
CA PRO A 41 4.47 -20.87 -32.06
C PRO A 41 5.90 -20.64 -32.56
N GLY A 42 6.79 -20.37 -31.62
CA GLY A 42 8.20 -20.06 -31.90
C GLY A 42 8.91 -19.21 -30.83
N ILE A 43 8.16 -18.56 -29.92
CA ILE A 43 8.77 -17.66 -28.91
C ILE A 43 8.60 -18.20 -27.47
N SER A 44 7.83 -19.27 -27.27
CA SER A 44 7.58 -19.86 -25.94
C SER A 44 8.80 -20.52 -25.28
N GLY A 45 9.93 -20.64 -25.99
CA GLY A 45 11.20 -21.14 -25.43
C GLY A 45 12.22 -20.07 -25.04
N LEU A 46 12.02 -18.79 -25.43
CA LEU A 46 13.07 -17.75 -25.30
C LEU A 46 12.72 -16.62 -24.32
N ILE A 47 11.47 -16.51 -23.86
CA ILE A 47 11.07 -15.45 -22.91
C ILE A 47 11.31 -15.85 -21.44
N ARG A 48 11.72 -17.10 -21.17
CA ARG A 48 12.05 -17.58 -19.82
C ARG A 48 13.48 -18.13 -19.80
N PRO A 49 14.49 -17.24 -19.81
CA PRO A 49 15.23 -17.01 -18.55
C PRO A 49 15.82 -15.59 -18.36
N ALA A 50 15.27 -14.52 -18.94
CA ALA A 50 15.85 -13.17 -18.74
C ALA A 50 15.52 -12.53 -17.37
N GLN A 51 14.37 -12.86 -16.77
CA GLN A 51 13.98 -12.33 -15.45
C GLN A 51 14.62 -13.07 -14.27
N ALA A 52 15.10 -14.31 -14.49
CA ALA A 52 15.77 -15.09 -13.44
C ALA A 52 17.29 -14.82 -13.41
N ALA A 53 17.90 -14.48 -14.56
CA ALA A 53 19.35 -14.26 -14.66
C ALA A 53 19.82 -12.86 -14.24
N THR A 54 18.93 -11.85 -14.23
CA THR A 54 19.31 -10.46 -13.85
C THR A 54 19.26 -10.19 -12.35
N ALA A 55 18.71 -11.10 -11.54
CA ALA A 55 18.73 -10.98 -10.08
C ALA A 55 20.10 -11.32 -9.46
N ALA A 56 20.94 -12.07 -10.18
CA ALA A 56 22.17 -12.64 -9.63
C ALA A 56 23.32 -11.62 -9.46
N GLU A 57 23.38 -10.56 -10.27
CA GLU A 57 24.48 -9.57 -10.22
C GLU A 57 23.99 -8.12 -10.44
N LEU A 58 22.91 -7.73 -9.76
CA LEU A 58 22.64 -6.29 -9.63
C LEU A 58 23.75 -5.66 -8.76
N ASP A 59 24.33 -4.57 -9.26
CA ASP A 59 25.28 -3.71 -8.56
C ASP A 59 24.77 -3.41 -7.13
N PRO A 60 25.58 -3.64 -6.08
CA PRO A 60 25.23 -3.32 -4.71
C PRO A 60 24.65 -1.90 -4.55
N GLU A 61 25.19 -0.90 -5.24
CA GLU A 61 24.71 0.48 -5.16
C GLU A 61 23.30 0.60 -5.72
N TYR A 62 23.03 -0.03 -6.87
CA TYR A 62 21.70 -0.07 -7.46
C TYR A 62 20.69 -0.79 -6.56
N LYS A 63 21.08 -1.92 -5.93
CA LYS A 63 20.23 -2.64 -4.97
C LYS A 63 19.85 -1.75 -3.79
N MET A 64 20.81 -1.00 -3.24
CA MET A 64 20.56 -0.07 -2.14
C MET A 64 19.64 1.07 -2.56
N ALA A 65 19.87 1.69 -3.72
CA ALA A 65 19.03 2.75 -4.25
C ALA A 65 17.59 2.27 -4.49
N LEU A 66 17.42 1.09 -5.09
CA LEU A 66 16.12 0.48 -5.31
C LEU A 66 15.39 0.17 -4.01
N ALA A 67 16.08 -0.39 -3.02
CA ALA A 67 15.53 -0.65 -1.70
C ALA A 67 15.09 0.65 -1.01
N ARG A 68 15.89 1.71 -1.12
CA ARG A 68 15.56 3.04 -0.57
C ARG A 68 14.30 3.64 -1.20
N THR A 69 14.14 3.53 -2.52
CA THR A 69 12.92 3.97 -3.20
C THR A 69 11.70 3.17 -2.76
N ARG A 70 11.82 1.83 -2.69
CA ARG A 70 10.74 0.94 -2.24
C ARG A 70 10.34 1.20 -0.79
N GLN A 71 11.31 1.47 0.08
CA GLN A 71 11.10 1.89 1.47
C GLN A 71 10.26 3.16 1.53
N ALA A 72 10.64 4.21 0.79
CA ALA A 72 9.92 5.47 0.77
C ALA A 72 8.47 5.30 0.25
N THR A 73 8.28 4.52 -0.83
CA THR A 73 6.94 4.22 -1.36
C THR A 73 6.08 3.45 -0.35
N ALA A 74 6.66 2.50 0.39
CA ALA A 74 5.93 1.74 1.40
C ALA A 74 5.46 2.64 2.54
N ILE A 75 6.31 3.54 3.04
CA ILE A 75 5.92 4.52 4.07
C ILE A 75 4.84 5.47 3.57
N HIS A 76 4.98 5.98 2.35
CA HIS A 76 3.95 6.84 1.74
C HIS A 76 2.59 6.14 1.68
N ARG A 77 2.55 4.87 1.28
CA ARG A 77 1.31 4.07 1.30
C ARG A 77 0.80 3.80 2.70
N ALA A 78 1.69 3.54 3.66
CA ALA A 78 1.30 3.33 5.05
C ALA A 78 0.58 4.54 5.64
N ILE A 79 1.08 5.75 5.35
CA ILE A 79 0.43 7.00 5.76
C ILE A 79 -0.89 7.20 5.03
N GLY A 80 -0.95 6.91 3.73
CA GLY A 80 -2.20 6.90 2.98
C GLY A 80 -3.26 6.00 3.63
N PHE A 81 -2.88 4.80 4.07
CA PHE A 81 -3.77 3.88 4.77
C PHE A 81 -4.12 4.32 6.20
N LEU A 82 -3.21 4.97 6.92
CA LEU A 82 -3.53 5.59 8.21
C LEU A 82 -4.62 6.65 8.05
N ASN A 83 -4.47 7.53 7.07
CA ASN A 83 -5.40 8.62 6.80
C ASN A 83 -6.80 8.13 6.37
N THR A 84 -6.89 6.93 5.79
CA THR A 84 -8.18 6.28 5.46
C THR A 84 -8.72 5.36 6.57
N GLY A 85 -7.99 5.19 7.68
CA GLY A 85 -8.38 4.35 8.81
C GLY A 85 -8.04 2.86 8.65
N GLU A 86 -7.36 2.45 7.57
CA GLU A 86 -6.99 1.06 7.30
C GLU A 86 -5.70 0.64 8.05
N ARG A 87 -5.74 0.67 9.39
CA ARG A 87 -4.59 0.42 10.28
C ARG A 87 -3.83 -0.90 10.03
N ALA A 88 -4.52 -1.98 9.71
CA ALA A 88 -3.87 -3.27 9.44
C ALA A 88 -3.01 -3.23 8.16
N ARG A 89 -3.52 -2.57 7.10
CA ARG A 89 -2.77 -2.41 5.83
C ARG A 89 -1.61 -1.44 5.99
N ALA A 90 -1.80 -0.38 6.77
CA ALA A 90 -0.72 0.53 7.14
C ALA A 90 0.44 -0.23 7.80
N HIS A 91 0.15 -1.11 8.77
CA HIS A 91 1.20 -1.89 9.44
C HIS A 91 1.90 -2.87 8.50
N VAL A 92 1.18 -3.52 7.59
CA VAL A 92 1.81 -4.38 6.57
C VAL A 92 2.81 -3.60 5.71
N GLU A 93 2.47 -2.37 5.32
CA GLU A 93 3.39 -1.52 4.57
C GLU A 93 4.56 -1.02 5.44
N VAL A 94 4.38 -0.75 6.73
CA VAL A 94 5.49 -0.48 7.67
C VAL A 94 6.46 -1.65 7.74
N ARG A 95 5.96 -2.89 7.87
CA ARG A 95 6.80 -4.10 7.86
C ARG A 95 7.54 -4.27 6.55
N ARG A 96 6.88 -3.97 5.42
CA ARG A 96 7.52 -3.96 4.10
C ARG A 96 8.63 -2.91 4.04
N ALA A 97 8.41 -1.71 4.58
CA ALA A 97 9.42 -0.66 4.64
C ALA A 97 10.63 -1.08 5.48
N LEU A 98 10.42 -1.70 6.64
CA LEU A 98 11.48 -2.25 7.49
C LEU A 98 12.31 -3.32 6.76
N HIS A 99 11.66 -4.20 6.01
CA HIS A 99 12.36 -5.21 5.20
C HIS A 99 13.22 -4.58 4.09
N GLN A 100 12.78 -3.49 3.47
CA GLN A 100 13.63 -2.75 2.51
C GLN A 100 14.76 -2.02 3.23
N ASN A 101 14.46 -1.45 4.41
CA ASN A 101 15.43 -0.72 5.21
C ASN A 101 16.55 -1.61 5.74
N SER A 102 16.32 -2.91 5.96
CA SER A 102 17.41 -3.82 6.37
C SER A 102 18.49 -3.97 5.28
N VAL A 103 18.13 -3.68 4.02
CA VAL A 103 19.04 -3.69 2.86
C VAL A 103 19.78 -2.37 2.71
N CYS A 104 19.06 -1.23 2.69
CA CYS A 104 19.68 0.08 2.42
C CYS A 104 20.18 0.82 3.66
N ARG A 105 19.70 0.47 4.87
CA ARG A 105 20.06 1.03 6.19
C ARG A 105 20.10 2.56 6.21
N ALA A 106 19.15 3.19 5.55
CA ALA A 106 19.11 4.63 5.38
C ALA A 106 17.80 5.22 5.92
N PRO A 107 17.85 6.41 6.56
CA PRO A 107 16.64 7.12 6.94
C PRO A 107 15.83 7.53 5.69
N LEU A 108 14.55 7.83 5.90
CA LEU A 108 13.70 8.39 4.84
C LEU A 108 14.29 9.72 4.34
N LEU A 109 14.60 9.76 3.04
CA LEU A 109 14.95 11.01 2.36
C LEU A 109 13.67 11.78 2.07
N ASN A 110 13.58 13.04 2.51
CA ASN A 110 12.46 13.93 2.27
C ASN A 110 11.14 13.50 2.92
N THR A 111 10.91 13.98 4.13
CA THR A 111 9.62 13.85 4.80
C THR A 111 8.64 14.90 4.23
N GLN A 112 8.00 14.56 3.12
CA GLN A 112 6.72 15.16 2.71
C GLN A 112 5.61 14.93 3.77
N HIS A 113 5.93 14.09 4.76
CA HIS A 113 5.10 13.67 5.86
C HIS A 113 5.45 14.45 7.12
N SER A 114 4.42 14.78 7.90
CA SER A 114 4.60 15.46 9.17
C SER A 114 5.23 14.53 10.21
N LYS A 115 5.95 15.10 11.18
CA LYS A 115 6.50 14.34 12.33
C LYS A 115 5.40 13.56 13.08
N GLY A 116 4.20 14.13 13.17
CA GLY A 116 3.03 13.49 13.78
C GLY A 116 2.59 12.20 13.08
N GLU A 117 2.53 12.19 11.75
CA GLU A 117 2.20 10.98 10.97
C GLU A 117 3.24 9.87 11.16
N LEU A 118 4.53 10.24 11.22
CA LEU A 118 5.63 9.30 11.47
C LEU A 118 5.56 8.71 12.88
N MET A 119 5.28 9.54 13.89
CA MET A 119 5.03 9.07 15.26
C MET A 119 3.81 8.15 15.35
N GLU A 120 2.76 8.40 14.57
CA GLU A 120 1.59 7.52 14.52
C GLU A 120 1.90 6.17 13.88
N LEU A 121 2.73 6.13 12.83
CA LEU A 121 3.23 4.86 12.28
C LEU A 121 4.04 4.06 13.30
N TYR A 122 4.85 4.75 14.11
CA TYR A 122 5.62 4.13 15.19
C TYR A 122 4.68 3.55 16.26
N ARG A 123 3.69 4.31 16.74
CA ARG A 123 2.64 3.82 17.64
C ARG A 123 1.89 2.62 17.08
N LEU A 124 1.51 2.70 15.81
CA LEU A 124 0.80 1.62 15.12
C LEU A 124 1.59 0.32 15.15
N HIS A 125 2.91 0.38 14.94
CA HIS A 125 3.76 -0.80 14.99
C HIS A 125 3.75 -1.43 16.38
N LEU A 126 3.91 -0.64 17.44
CA LEU A 126 3.86 -1.14 18.82
C LEU A 126 2.52 -1.78 19.17
N GLN A 127 1.40 -1.20 18.71
CA GLN A 127 0.06 -1.73 18.94
C GLN A 127 -0.20 -3.08 18.25
N GLN A 128 0.46 -3.34 17.13
CA GLN A 128 0.23 -4.54 16.30
C GLN A 128 1.36 -5.57 16.38
N SER A 129 2.48 -5.23 17.01
CA SER A 129 3.56 -6.18 17.27
C SER A 129 3.21 -7.05 18.47
N ASP A 130 3.39 -8.36 18.33
CA ASP A 130 3.28 -9.28 19.46
C ASP A 130 4.37 -8.94 20.49
N MET A 131 3.98 -8.76 21.76
CA MET A 131 4.91 -8.47 22.84
C MET A 131 5.71 -9.71 23.25
N PRO A 132 7.04 -9.61 23.46
CA PRO A 132 7.87 -8.42 23.33
C PRO A 132 8.34 -8.17 21.89
N THR A 133 8.20 -6.93 21.42
CA THR A 133 8.75 -6.47 20.14
C THR A 133 10.27 -6.55 20.16
N ASP A 134 10.89 -7.03 19.08
CA ASP A 134 12.35 -7.13 18.99
C ASP A 134 12.98 -5.72 19.03
N PHE A 135 13.86 -5.49 20.00
CA PHE A 135 14.57 -4.22 20.18
C PHE A 135 15.32 -3.80 18.91
N GLY A 136 15.86 -4.76 18.16
CA GLY A 136 16.53 -4.49 16.89
C GLY A 136 15.58 -3.83 15.87
N THR A 137 14.34 -4.33 15.79
CA THR A 137 13.32 -3.76 14.90
C THR A 137 12.83 -2.39 15.33
N LEU A 138 12.75 -2.12 16.64
CA LEU A 138 12.39 -0.81 17.16
C LEU A 138 13.45 0.24 16.86
N LEU A 139 14.73 -0.10 17.08
CA LEU A 139 15.85 0.77 16.69
C LEU A 139 15.86 1.04 15.20
N GLN A 140 15.63 0.00 14.40
CA GLN A 140 15.56 0.14 12.96
C GLN A 140 14.40 1.03 12.53
N LEU A 141 13.20 0.84 13.09
CA LEU A 141 12.03 1.66 12.78
C LEU A 141 12.24 3.11 13.18
N ARG A 142 12.85 3.34 14.33
CA ARG A 142 13.18 4.68 14.82
C ARG A 142 14.15 5.39 13.87
N ALA A 143 15.24 4.73 13.48
CA ALA A 143 16.20 5.27 12.52
C ALA A 143 15.58 5.48 11.12
N LEU A 144 14.69 4.60 10.71
CA LEU A 144 13.94 4.71 9.45
C LEU A 144 13.05 5.95 9.43
N LEU A 145 12.29 6.18 10.51
CA LEU A 145 11.33 7.27 10.65
C LEU A 145 11.97 8.60 11.12
N ASP A 146 13.29 8.59 11.36
CA ASP A 146 14.05 9.75 11.86
C ASP A 146 13.46 10.32 13.16
N LEU A 147 13.11 9.44 14.10
CA LEU A 147 12.53 9.80 15.39
C LEU A 147 13.61 9.96 16.48
N ASP A 148 13.50 11.02 17.27
CA ASP A 148 14.35 11.27 18.42
C ASP A 148 14.14 10.22 19.52
N PHE A 149 15.12 10.07 20.43
CA PHE A 149 15.05 9.05 21.49
C PHE A 149 13.92 9.38 22.45
N GLU A 150 13.81 10.65 22.81
CA GLU A 150 12.80 11.16 23.74
C GLU A 150 11.38 10.91 23.21
N ASP A 151 11.14 11.14 21.91
CA ASP A 151 9.83 10.91 21.29
C ASP A 151 9.46 9.43 21.26
N ALA A 152 10.40 8.56 20.89
CA ALA A 152 10.17 7.11 20.86
C ALA A 152 9.94 6.56 22.28
N GLU A 153 10.77 6.96 23.25
CA GLU A 153 10.63 6.54 24.65
C GLU A 153 9.31 7.02 25.25
N PHE A 154 8.88 8.25 24.94
CA PHE A 154 7.58 8.76 25.37
C PHE A 154 6.44 7.87 24.87
N ILE A 155 6.46 7.50 23.58
CA ILE A 155 5.46 6.61 22.98
C ILE A 155 5.50 5.21 23.60
N GLU A 156 6.68 4.63 23.79
CA GLU A 156 6.84 3.30 24.40
C GLU A 156 6.27 3.27 25.83
N LYS A 157 6.55 4.32 26.64
CA LYS A 157 5.99 4.47 27.99
C LYS A 157 4.47 4.63 27.96
N GLU A 158 3.94 5.43 27.04
CA GLU A 158 2.50 5.63 26.85
C GLU A 158 1.81 4.29 26.55
N MET A 159 2.36 3.48 25.66
CA MET A 159 1.79 2.18 25.28
C MET A 159 1.91 1.14 26.41
N ALA A 160 3.04 1.10 27.14
CA ALA A 160 3.23 0.22 28.29
C ALA A 160 2.22 0.51 29.41
N GLN A 161 1.93 1.79 29.67
CA GLN A 161 0.95 2.21 30.67
C GLN A 161 -0.48 1.95 30.20
N GLY A 162 -0.81 2.24 28.93
CA GLY A 162 -2.13 2.01 28.34
C GLY A 162 -2.56 0.54 28.36
N SER A 163 -1.62 -0.40 28.19
CA SER A 163 -1.88 -1.84 28.29
C SER A 163 -2.23 -2.30 29.72
N THR A 164 -1.93 -1.50 30.74
CA THR A 164 -2.14 -1.88 32.15
C THR A 164 -3.56 -1.57 32.64
N PHE A 165 -4.32 -0.71 31.95
CA PHE A 165 -5.66 -0.27 32.37
C PHE A 165 -6.84 -1.06 31.76
N SER A 166 -6.59 -2.25 31.21
CA SER A 166 -7.66 -3.15 30.74
C SER A 166 -7.86 -4.30 31.75
N ILE A 167 -8.49 -3.98 32.89
CA ILE A 167 -9.02 -4.94 33.88
C ILE A 167 -10.47 -4.58 34.17
#